data_AF-Q48AE7-F1
#
_entry.id   AF-Q48AE7-F1
#
_cell.length_a   1.000
_cell.length_b   1.000
_cell.length_c   1.000
_cell.angle_alpha   90.00
_cell.angle_beta   90.00
_cell.angle_gamma   90.00
#
_symmetry.space_group_name_H-M   'P 1'
#
loop_
_entity.id
_entity.type
_entity.pdbx_description
1 polymer ?
#
loop_
_entity_poly.entity_id
_entity_poly.type
_entity_poly.pdbx_seq_one_letter_code
_entity_poly.pdbx_strand_id
1 'polypeptide(L)'
;MRPRDMIKKLFTVDLYIKVRKNRFEAKNLSSSGSWETIQSEHPFTTERLLVGTFSAAESALTKLIKSVTPRSFFKKSPQIIIQPMELLDGGLSEVEERIFKELALGSGAFKVILHTGSELTDSEAMQLIRSASMSTGQF
;
A
#
# COMPACT_ATOMS: atom_id res chain seq x y z
N MET A 1 -21.48 14.18 -4.62
CA MET A 1 -20.04 13.95 -4.93
C MET A 1 -19.54 15.15 -5.69
N ARG A 2 -18.39 15.76 -5.35
CA ARG A 2 -17.95 17.03 -5.97
C ARG A 2 -17.23 16.78 -7.30
N PRO A 3 -17.26 17.71 -8.29
CA PRO A 3 -16.62 17.52 -9.60
C PRO A 3 -15.12 17.17 -9.53
N ARG A 4 -14.40 17.71 -8.54
CA ARG A 4 -12.97 17.38 -8.28
C ARG A 4 -12.75 15.91 -7.88
N ASP A 5 -13.71 15.31 -7.18
CA ASP A 5 -13.64 13.90 -6.75
C ASP A 5 -13.83 12.95 -7.94
N MET A 6 -14.59 13.37 -8.95
CA MET A 6 -14.81 12.62 -10.19
C MET A 6 -13.54 12.60 -11.06
N ILE A 7 -12.83 13.73 -11.14
CA ILE A 7 -11.57 13.85 -11.90
C ILE A 7 -10.47 12.98 -11.27
N LYS A 8 -10.34 12.96 -9.94
CA LYS A 8 -9.33 12.11 -9.27
C LYS A 8 -9.49 10.63 -9.57
N LYS A 9 -10.73 10.11 -9.59
CA LYS A 9 -11.01 8.69 -9.89
C LYS A 9 -10.56 8.24 -11.28
N LEU A 10 -10.39 9.17 -12.22
CA LEU A 10 -9.90 8.85 -13.56
C LEU A 10 -8.38 8.56 -13.57
N PHE A 11 -7.63 9.09 -12.60
CA PHE A 11 -6.17 9.05 -12.57
C PHE A 11 -5.56 8.27 -11.40
N THR A 12 -6.38 7.74 -10.48
CA THR A 12 -5.90 6.96 -9.33
C THR A 12 -6.26 5.48 -9.44
N VAL A 13 -5.48 4.66 -8.74
CA VAL A 13 -5.82 3.26 -8.45
C VAL A 13 -5.65 3.05 -6.95
N ASP A 14 -6.68 2.50 -6.32
CA ASP A 14 -6.70 2.23 -4.88
C ASP A 14 -6.18 0.80 -4.65
N LEU A 15 -5.06 0.68 -3.94
CA LEU A 15 -4.44 -0.61 -3.63
C LEU A 15 -4.45 -0.83 -2.11
N TYR A 16 -4.75 -2.07 -1.72
CA TYR A 16 -4.54 -2.53 -0.35
C TYR A 16 -3.42 -3.57 -0.37
N ILE A 17 -2.39 -3.30 0.42
CA ILE A 17 -1.16 -4.09 0.48
C ILE A 17 -0.96 -4.58 1.91
N LYS A 18 -0.79 -5.89 2.04
CA LYS A 18 -0.37 -6.54 3.28
C LYS A 18 1.11 -6.87 3.19
N VAL A 19 1.83 -6.56 4.25
CA VAL A 19 3.24 -6.89 4.41
C VAL A 19 3.36 -8.05 5.39
N ARG A 20 4.11 -9.09 4.99
CA ARG A 20 4.45 -10.26 5.80
C ARG A 20 5.93 -10.57 5.64
N LYS A 21 6.42 -11.57 6.37
CA LYS A 21 7.84 -11.98 6.29
C LYS A 21 8.21 -12.33 4.84
N ASN A 22 9.09 -11.53 4.24
CA ASN A 22 9.59 -11.68 2.87
C ASN A 22 8.51 -11.75 1.77
N ARG A 23 7.28 -11.32 2.06
CA ARG A 23 6.12 -11.48 1.17
C ARG A 23 5.24 -10.25 1.19
N PHE A 24 4.71 -9.90 0.03
CA PHE A 24 3.62 -8.93 -0.10
C PHE A 24 2.39 -9.58 -0.71
N GLU A 25 1.23 -9.15 -0.25
CA GLU A 25 -0.05 -9.44 -0.88
C GLU A 25 -0.68 -8.11 -1.26
N ALA A 26 -1.23 -7.99 -2.47
CA ALA A 26 -1.86 -6.77 -2.94
C ALA A 26 -3.21 -7.07 -3.58
N LYS A 27 -4.17 -6.18 -3.35
CA LYS A 27 -5.47 -6.21 -4.01
C LYS A 27 -5.78 -4.85 -4.59
N ASN A 28 -6.25 -4.84 -5.83
CA ASN A 28 -6.74 -3.65 -6.48
C ASN A 28 -8.21 -3.42 -6.11
N LEU A 29 -8.46 -2.48 -5.19
CA LEU A 29 -9.80 -2.12 -4.70
C LEU A 29 -10.61 -1.30 -5.70
N SER A 30 -9.96 -0.74 -6.73
CA SER A 30 -10.65 -0.06 -7.84
C SER A 30 -11.26 -1.03 -8.85
N SER A 31 -11.03 -2.34 -8.68
CA SER A 31 -11.56 -3.41 -9.51
C SER A 31 -12.06 -4.56 -8.63
N SER A 32 -12.85 -5.48 -9.16
CA SER A 32 -13.23 -6.71 -8.44
C SER A 32 -12.10 -7.78 -8.48
N GLY A 33 -10.84 -7.35 -8.47
CA GLY A 33 -9.68 -8.23 -8.60
C GLY A 33 -9.45 -9.10 -7.36
N SER A 34 -8.83 -10.25 -7.55
CA SER A 34 -8.36 -11.12 -6.45
C SER A 34 -7.10 -10.56 -5.80
N TRP A 35 -6.72 -11.12 -4.65
CA TRP A 35 -5.39 -10.90 -4.09
C TRP A 35 -4.32 -11.49 -5.03
N GLU A 36 -3.29 -10.71 -5.31
CA GLU A 36 -2.03 -11.16 -5.90
C GLU A 36 -0.96 -11.20 -4.82
N THR A 37 0.03 -12.09 -4.97
CA THR A 37 1.10 -12.29 -3.98
C THR A 37 2.44 -12.33 -4.68
N ILE A 38 3.45 -11.74 -4.06
CA ILE A 38 4.85 -11.93 -4.46
C ILE A 38 5.67 -12.38 -3.26
N GLN A 39 6.47 -13.42 -3.46
CA GLN A 39 7.56 -13.79 -2.57
C GLN A 39 8.81 -13.05 -3.03
N SER A 40 9.52 -12.39 -2.13
CA SER A 40 10.75 -11.69 -2.49
C SER A 40 11.85 -12.68 -2.88
N GLU A 41 12.56 -12.40 -3.98
CA GLU A 41 13.73 -13.16 -4.44
C GLU A 41 14.90 -13.06 -3.45
N HIS A 42 15.02 -11.91 -2.78
CA HIS A 42 15.99 -11.66 -1.71
C HIS A 42 15.23 -11.37 -0.40
N PRO A 43 15.59 -12.02 0.72
CA PRO A 43 14.96 -11.71 2.01
C PRO A 43 15.08 -10.23 2.35
N PHE A 44 14.00 -9.66 2.88
CA PHE A 44 13.95 -8.28 3.36
C PHE A 44 13.55 -8.15 4.82
N THR A 45 13.14 -9.23 5.47
CA THR A 45 12.72 -9.27 6.88
C THR A 45 13.86 -9.75 7.78
N THR A 46 13.97 -9.20 9.00
CA THR A 46 14.87 -9.69 10.06
C THR A 46 14.06 -10.33 11.19
N GLU A 47 14.72 -10.72 12.28
CA GLU A 47 14.03 -11.24 13.47
C GLU A 47 13.04 -10.24 14.07
N ARG A 48 13.36 -8.93 14.01
CA ARG A 48 12.58 -7.87 14.67
C ARG A 48 11.92 -6.88 13.71
N LEU A 49 12.40 -6.77 12.47
CA LEU A 49 11.88 -5.81 11.50
C LEU A 49 11.23 -6.54 10.34
N LEU A 50 9.97 -6.23 10.07
CA LEU A 50 9.29 -6.74 8.88
C LEU A 50 9.98 -6.27 7.60
N VAL A 51 10.57 -5.07 7.62
CA VAL A 51 11.40 -4.49 6.57
C VAL A 51 12.76 -4.09 7.15
N GLY A 52 13.73 -5.00 7.11
CA GLY A 52 15.14 -4.75 7.47
C GLY A 52 16.08 -4.57 6.28
N THR A 53 15.68 -4.96 5.06
CA THR A 53 16.43 -4.66 3.83
C THR A 53 15.55 -3.92 2.84
N PHE A 54 15.64 -2.60 2.84
CA PHE A 54 14.74 -1.71 2.10
C PHE A 54 14.75 -1.99 0.59
N SER A 55 15.92 -2.11 -0.03
CA SER A 55 16.05 -2.31 -1.49
C SER A 55 15.42 -3.60 -1.99
N ALA A 56 15.53 -4.69 -1.22
CA ALA A 56 14.90 -5.97 -1.53
C ALA A 56 13.37 -5.87 -1.41
N ALA A 57 12.87 -5.23 -0.36
CA ALA A 57 11.45 -4.96 -0.17
C ALA A 57 10.87 -4.09 -1.30
N GLU A 58 11.54 -2.98 -1.63
CA GLU A 58 11.11 -2.02 -2.67
C GLU A 58 11.06 -2.68 -4.05
N SER A 59 12.08 -3.47 -4.40
CA SER A 59 12.11 -4.21 -5.66
C SER A 59 10.91 -5.17 -5.79
N ALA A 60 10.66 -5.96 -4.74
CA ALA A 60 9.53 -6.90 -4.72
C ALA A 60 8.17 -6.17 -4.75
N LEU A 61 8.00 -5.14 -3.93
CA LEU A 61 6.76 -4.38 -3.86
C LEU A 61 6.47 -3.65 -5.18
N THR A 62 7.49 -3.08 -5.81
CA THR A 62 7.37 -2.44 -7.14
C THR A 62 6.91 -3.43 -8.21
N LYS A 63 7.46 -4.65 -8.20
CA LYS A 63 7.02 -5.72 -9.13
C LYS A 63 5.54 -6.05 -8.92
N LEU A 64 5.11 -6.24 -7.67
CA LEU A 64 3.71 -6.55 -7.34
C LEU A 64 2.75 -5.39 -7.68
N ILE A 65 3.09 -4.14 -7.34
CA ILE A 65 2.26 -2.98 -7.68
C ILE A 65 2.06 -2.88 -9.20
N LYS A 66 3.11 -3.15 -9.98
CA LYS A 66 3.03 -3.15 -11.45
C LYS A 66 2.15 -4.27 -12.00
N SER A 67 2.05 -5.42 -11.34
CA SER A 67 1.16 -6.51 -11.79
C SER A 67 -0.31 -6.22 -11.51
N VAL A 68 -0.63 -5.67 -10.34
CA VAL A 68 -2.02 -5.36 -9.92
C VAL A 68 -2.55 -4.04 -10.47
N THR A 69 -1.68 -3.16 -10.98
CA THR A 69 -2.07 -1.89 -11.58
C THR A 69 -2.40 -2.09 -13.07
N PRO A 70 -3.63 -1.77 -13.52
CA PRO A 70 -4.02 -1.95 -14.91
C PRO A 70 -3.12 -1.16 -15.86
N ARG A 71 -2.64 -1.80 -16.93
CA ARG A 71 -1.99 -1.10 -18.03
C ARG A 71 -3.05 -0.25 -18.75
N SER A 72 -2.94 1.06 -18.62
CA SER A 72 -3.81 2.03 -19.30
C SER A 72 -2.95 3.00 -20.11
N PHE A 73 -3.55 3.63 -21.13
CA PHE A 73 -2.90 4.68 -21.92
C PHE A 73 -2.49 5.89 -21.06
N PHE A 74 -3.10 6.07 -19.89
CA PHE A 74 -2.69 7.05 -18.88
C PHE A 74 -2.11 6.36 -17.64
N LYS A 75 -0.99 6.88 -17.12
CA LYS A 75 -0.35 6.38 -15.90
C LYS A 75 -1.27 6.67 -14.71
N LYS A 76 -1.97 5.64 -14.23
CA LYS A 76 -2.71 5.72 -12.96
C LYS A 76 -1.73 5.77 -11.80
N SER A 77 -1.94 6.70 -10.87
CA SER A 77 -1.12 6.85 -9.67
C SER A 77 -1.70 6.03 -8.52
N PRO A 78 -0.95 5.08 -7.94
CA PRO A 78 -1.41 4.29 -6.81
C PRO A 78 -1.61 5.09 -5.52
N GLN A 79 -2.80 4.98 -4.92
CA GLN A 79 -3.05 5.32 -3.53
C GLN A 79 -3.07 4.02 -2.73
N ILE A 80 -2.18 3.91 -1.75
CA ILE A 80 -1.89 2.63 -1.09
C ILE A 80 -2.30 2.68 0.38
N ILE A 81 -3.09 1.70 0.81
CA ILE A 81 -3.08 1.27 2.21
C ILE A 81 -1.99 0.21 2.35
N ILE A 82 -1.05 0.44 3.25
CA ILE A 82 -0.04 -0.55 3.62
C ILE A 82 -0.31 -1.02 5.05
N GLN A 83 -0.45 -2.33 5.23
CA GLN A 83 -0.69 -2.95 6.53
C GLN A 83 0.37 -4.01 6.83
N PRO A 84 1.30 -3.76 7.76
CA PRO A 84 2.08 -4.84 8.35
C PRO A 84 1.16 -5.80 9.10
N MET A 85 1.35 -7.09 8.89
CA MET A 85 0.51 -8.13 9.48
C MET A 85 1.18 -8.86 10.65
N GLU A 86 2.47 -8.65 10.85
CA GLU A 86 3.34 -9.42 11.77
C GLU A 86 4.50 -8.52 12.25
N LEU A 87 5.19 -8.94 13.32
CA LEU A 87 6.30 -8.20 13.93
C LEU A 87 5.89 -6.78 14.37
N LEU A 88 4.77 -6.70 15.11
CA LEU A 88 4.20 -5.47 15.66
C LEU A 88 4.26 -5.44 17.20
N ASP A 89 5.12 -6.25 17.80
CA ASP A 89 5.21 -6.39 19.26
C ASP A 89 5.65 -5.07 19.89
N GLY A 90 4.80 -4.50 20.75
CA GLY A 90 5.03 -3.18 21.35
C GLY A 90 4.68 -1.99 20.43
N GLY A 91 4.07 -2.26 19.26
CA GLY A 91 3.79 -1.25 18.25
C GLY A 91 4.97 -0.95 17.34
N LEU A 92 4.76 -0.12 16.33
CA LEU A 92 5.82 0.36 15.46
C LEU A 92 6.55 1.53 16.11
N SER A 93 7.87 1.54 16.03
CA SER A 93 8.66 2.76 16.23
C SER A 93 8.44 3.75 15.09
N GLU A 94 8.77 5.03 15.33
CA GLU A 94 8.70 6.07 14.30
C GLU A 94 9.52 5.73 13.05
N VAL A 95 10.68 5.09 13.23
CA VAL A 95 11.54 4.65 12.14
C VAL A 95 10.84 3.59 11.29
N GLU A 96 10.17 2.63 11.91
CA GLU A 96 9.43 1.60 11.20
C GLU A 96 8.23 2.17 10.45
N GLU A 97 7.47 3.09 11.08
CA GLU A 97 6.40 3.80 10.39
C GLU A 97 6.90 4.54 9.15
N ARG A 98 8.05 5.21 9.27
CA ARG A 98 8.68 5.92 8.16
C ARG A 98 9.09 4.95 7.06
N ILE A 99 9.67 3.80 7.41
CA ILE A 99 10.06 2.77 6.45
C ILE A 99 8.87 2.29 5.62
N PHE A 100 7.71 1.98 6.21
CA PHE A 100 6.54 1.54 5.44
C PHE A 100 6.02 2.64 4.50
N LYS A 101 6.01 3.89 4.95
CA LYS A 101 5.59 5.04 4.13
C LYS A 101 6.53 5.23 2.94
N GLU A 102 7.83 5.27 3.19
CA GLU A 102 8.86 5.43 2.15
C GLU A 102 8.89 4.24 1.19
N LEU A 103 8.70 3.02 1.68
CA LEU A 103 8.66 1.82 0.85
C LEU A 103 7.52 1.88 -0.19
N ALA A 104 6.33 2.29 0.24
CA ALA A 104 5.20 2.44 -0.67
C ALA A 104 5.40 3.62 -1.65
N LEU A 105 5.94 4.75 -1.19
CA LEU A 105 6.27 5.90 -2.04
C LEU A 105 7.32 5.56 -3.10
N GLY A 106 8.43 4.93 -2.69
CA GLY A 106 9.50 4.46 -3.59
C GLY A 106 9.02 3.42 -4.61
N SER A 107 8.00 2.64 -4.24
CA SER A 107 7.34 1.68 -5.13
C SER A 107 6.26 2.30 -6.05
N GLY A 108 6.14 3.63 -6.05
CA GLY A 108 5.32 4.39 -7.00
C GLY A 108 4.00 4.92 -6.43
N ALA A 109 3.73 4.78 -5.13
CA ALA A 109 2.56 5.42 -4.53
C ALA A 109 2.70 6.94 -4.56
N PHE A 110 1.59 7.65 -4.78
CA PHE A 110 1.54 9.11 -4.56
C PHE A 110 0.93 9.47 -3.20
N LYS A 111 0.23 8.52 -2.58
CA LYS A 111 -0.38 8.66 -1.26
C LYS A 111 -0.35 7.33 -0.53
N VAL A 112 0.01 7.37 0.75
CA VAL A 112 0.16 6.18 1.59
C VAL A 112 -0.63 6.36 2.87
N ILE A 113 -1.35 5.31 3.26
CA ILE A 113 -2.04 5.20 4.54
C ILE A 113 -1.46 3.96 5.23
N LEU A 114 -0.75 4.17 6.34
CA LEU A 114 -0.27 3.09 7.18
C LEU A 114 -1.38 2.69 8.15
N HIS A 115 -1.74 1.40 8.17
CA HIS A 115 -2.72 0.83 9.10
C HIS A 115 -2.07 -0.28 9.91
N THR A 116 -2.22 -0.27 11.23
CA THR A 116 -1.60 -1.23 12.16
C THR A 116 -2.61 -1.96 13.05
N GLY A 117 -3.91 -1.76 12.81
CA GLY A 117 -4.98 -2.43 13.55
C GLY A 117 -5.37 -3.79 12.95
N SER A 118 -6.59 -4.23 13.26
CA SER A 118 -7.18 -5.46 12.71
C SER A 118 -7.13 -5.48 11.18
N GLU A 119 -7.04 -6.68 10.61
CA GLU A 119 -7.12 -6.87 9.16
C GLU A 119 -8.40 -6.24 8.60
N LEU A 120 -8.25 -5.43 7.56
CA LEU A 120 -9.38 -4.72 6.95
C LEU A 120 -10.10 -5.62 5.94
N THR A 121 -11.43 -5.56 5.97
CA THR A 121 -12.25 -5.96 4.83
C THR A 121 -12.08 -4.97 3.68
N ASP A 122 -12.44 -5.37 2.45
CA ASP A 122 -12.41 -4.48 1.29
C ASP A 122 -13.23 -3.19 1.54
N SER A 123 -14.38 -3.31 2.22
CA SER A 123 -15.24 -2.17 2.52
C SER A 123 -14.59 -1.17 3.47
N GLU A 124 -13.95 -1.67 4.54
CA GLU A 124 -13.24 -0.82 5.49
C GLU A 124 -12.03 -0.15 4.85
N ALA A 125 -11.27 -0.88 4.03
CA ALA A 125 -10.14 -0.33 3.29
C ALA A 125 -10.58 0.78 2.30
N MET A 126 -11.67 0.57 1.57
CA MET A 126 -12.24 1.59 0.70
C MET A 126 -12.72 2.82 1.49
N GLN A 127 -13.31 2.63 2.67
CA GLN A 127 -13.75 3.72 3.53
C GLN A 127 -12.56 4.53 4.06
N LEU A 128 -11.47 3.86 4.46
CA LEU A 128 -10.24 4.48 4.95
C LEU A 128 -9.56 5.34 3.88
N ILE A 129 -9.49 4.86 2.63
CA ILE A 129 -8.98 5.64 1.49
C ILE A 129 -9.82 6.90 1.25
N ARG A 130 -11.16 6.78 1.34
CA ARG A 130 -12.07 7.92 1.16
C ARG A 130 -11.91 8.96 2.25
N SER A 131 -11.86 8.55 3.53
CA SER A 131 -11.71 9.49 4.65
C SER A 131 -10.38 10.23 4.59
N ALA A 132 -9.29 9.53 4.31
CA ALA A 132 -7.97 10.13 4.15
C ALA A 132 -7.93 11.12 2.98
N SER A 133 -8.70 10.90 1.91
CA SER A 133 -8.74 11.79 0.74
C SER A 133 -9.52 13.08 0.98
N MET A 134 -10.43 13.09 1.96
CA MET A 134 -11.22 14.27 2.34
C MET A 134 -10.47 15.21 3.29
N SER A 135 -9.58 14.70 4.14
CA SER A 135 -8.79 15.51 5.09
C SER A 135 -7.67 16.33 4.43
N THR A 136 -7.11 15.89 3.31
CA THR A 136 -6.01 16.59 2.61
C THR A 136 -6.47 17.87 1.88
N GLY A 137 -7.77 18.19 1.85
CA GLY A 137 -8.33 19.34 1.11
C GLY A 137 -8.72 20.57 1.95
N GLN A 138 -8.25 20.67 3.20
CA GLN A 138 -8.59 21.76 4.13
C GLN A 138 -7.45 22.75 4.42
N PHE A 139 -6.41 22.77 3.59
CA PHE A 139 -5.37 23.80 3.62
C PHE A 139 -5.31 24.54 2.28
#